data_AF-A0A935S2Q4-F1
#
_entry.id   AF-A0A935S2Q4-F1
#
_cell.length_a   1.000
_cell.length_b   1.000
_cell.length_c   1.000
_cell.angle_alpha   90.00
_cell.angle_beta   90.00
_cell.angle_gamma   90.00
#
_symmetry.space_group_name_H-M   'P 1'
#
loop_
_entity.id
_entity.type
_entity.pdbx_description
1 polymer ?
#
loop_
_entity_poly.entity_id
_entity_poly.type
_entity_poly.pdbx_seq_one_letter_code
_entity_poly.pdbx_strand_id
1 'polypeptide(L)'
;MKKLFSILILASLSYSVIGQNFIKPNEWKKYKKEVFFSMGASSFLGDLGGRDQIGKDFSPADMDLAMTRTALSGGFRYKVQKWFNVTGTLSYLLLRGDDAETFEIYRNNRNLNFKTNVFETLLRTEFGYSSVRSTRRYSLKKSLSAMVHKRTWELFGYTGVGFIYFNPKGKASDGKFVKLYNLHTEGQGLAGGPTQYKRITAVIPFGVYYKIVWDKKWSLSFDACWRKTFSDYIDDVGGRYYDPIALQNAYGPLSAQMADPSKGDVAGATKPDGAGLAAQRGDIEKDSYFTFQIGVGYIFKKQRKKKARLRSKF
;
A
#
# COMPACT_ATOMS: atom_id res chain seq x y z
N MET A 1 19.23 15.15 15.68
CA MET A 1 18.77 16.55 15.90
C MET A 1 18.11 17.19 14.67
N LYS A 2 18.59 16.98 13.43
CA LYS A 2 17.94 17.55 12.22
C LYS A 2 16.51 16.99 11.93
N LYS A 3 16.21 15.74 12.28
CA LYS A 3 14.88 15.12 12.08
C LYS A 3 13.78 15.65 13.01
N LEU A 4 14.12 16.13 14.21
CA LEU A 4 13.15 16.71 15.15
C LEU A 4 12.70 18.11 14.73
N PHE A 5 13.58 18.87 14.07
CA PHE A 5 13.30 20.24 13.62
C PHE A 5 12.30 20.25 12.46
N SER A 6 12.35 19.26 11.58
CA SER A 6 11.40 19.09 10.47
C SER A 6 9.98 18.76 10.94
N ILE A 7 9.85 17.97 12.02
CA ILE A 7 8.56 17.61 12.63
C ILE A 7 7.92 18.83 13.33
N LEU A 8 8.74 19.66 13.99
CA LEU A 8 8.28 20.91 14.62
C LEU A 8 7.84 21.97 13.59
N ILE A 9 8.49 22.02 12.42
CA ILE A 9 8.07 22.90 11.31
C ILE A 9 6.77 22.40 10.66
N LEU A 10 6.57 21.09 10.49
CA LEU A 10 5.29 20.55 10.04
C LEU A 10 4.15 20.76 11.06
N ALA A 11 4.47 20.73 12.36
CA ALA A 11 3.52 21.00 13.42
C ALA A 11 3.16 22.50 13.51
N SER A 12 4.09 23.43 13.29
CA SER A 12 3.81 24.87 13.31
C SER A 12 3.06 25.37 12.07
N LEU A 13 3.25 24.74 10.91
CA LEU A 13 2.44 24.98 9.70
C LEU A 13 0.99 24.46 9.82
N SER A 14 0.70 23.60 10.81
CA SER A 14 -0.66 23.08 11.02
C SER A 14 -1.60 24.04 11.76
N TYR A 15 -1.08 25.05 12.47
CA TYR A 15 -1.90 25.98 13.25
C TYR A 15 -2.65 27.03 12.40
N SER A 16 -2.22 27.28 11.15
CA SER A 16 -2.76 28.36 10.31
C SER A 16 -3.78 27.90 9.25
N VAL A 17 -4.13 26.61 9.19
CA VAL A 17 -5.06 26.08 8.17
C VAL A 17 -6.49 26.04 8.71
N ILE A 18 -7.03 27.19 9.13
CA ILE A 18 -8.47 27.35 9.38
C ILE A 18 -9.15 27.80 8.08
N GLY A 19 -9.08 26.95 7.06
CA GLY A 19 -9.77 27.16 5.79
C GLY A 19 -11.20 26.63 5.83
N GLN A 20 -12.15 27.42 6.34
CA GLN A 20 -13.56 27.10 6.22
C GLN A 20 -14.06 27.47 4.84
N ASN A 21 -14.57 26.52 4.05
CA ASN A 21 -15.59 26.83 3.05
C ASN A 21 -16.60 25.68 2.97
N PHE A 22 -17.75 25.86 3.59
CA PHE A 22 -19.01 25.21 3.25
C PHE A 22 -20.02 26.36 3.16
N ILE A 23 -20.85 26.41 2.11
CA ILE A 23 -21.72 27.56 1.78
C ILE A 23 -22.61 27.96 2.95
N LYS A 24 -23.01 26.99 3.78
CA LYS A 24 -23.61 27.22 5.09
C LYS A 24 -22.66 26.71 6.17
N PRO A 25 -22.51 27.44 7.30
CA PRO A 25 -21.90 26.88 8.49
C PRO A 25 -22.49 25.49 8.74
N ASN A 26 -21.62 24.50 8.93
CA ASN A 26 -22.01 23.12 9.22
C ASN A 26 -22.70 22.32 8.08
N GLU A 27 -22.66 22.75 6.80
CA GLU A 27 -23.22 21.95 5.70
C GLU A 27 -22.57 20.56 5.57
N TRP A 28 -21.27 20.47 5.84
CA TRP A 28 -20.51 19.23 5.93
C TRP A 28 -21.09 18.19 6.89
N LYS A 29 -21.80 18.63 7.94
CA LYS A 29 -22.46 17.72 8.88
C LYS A 29 -23.58 16.90 8.24
N LYS A 30 -24.04 17.30 7.04
CA LYS A 30 -24.99 16.52 6.23
C LYS A 30 -24.30 15.44 5.41
N TYR A 31 -23.02 15.58 5.11
CA TYR A 31 -22.28 14.74 4.18
C TYR A 31 -21.11 14.07 4.91
N LYS A 32 -21.44 13.30 5.95
CA LYS A 32 -20.44 12.70 6.85
C LYS A 32 -20.00 11.29 6.44
N LYS A 33 -20.84 10.57 5.72
CA LYS A 33 -20.64 9.14 5.44
C LYS A 33 -20.41 8.97 3.96
N GLU A 34 -19.35 8.25 3.60
CA GLU A 34 -19.00 7.94 2.23
C GLU A 34 -18.60 6.47 2.15
N VAL A 35 -19.16 5.73 1.19
CA VAL A 35 -18.68 4.40 0.81
C VAL A 35 -17.94 4.58 -0.51
N PHE A 36 -16.80 3.92 -0.68
CA PHE A 36 -16.03 4.00 -1.91
C PHE A 36 -15.48 2.64 -2.32
N PHE A 37 -15.27 2.51 -3.63
CA PHE A 37 -14.57 1.40 -4.25
C PHE A 37 -13.46 1.97 -5.12
N SER A 38 -12.29 1.36 -5.09
CA SER A 38 -11.12 1.78 -5.84
C SER A 38 -10.42 0.61 -6.49
N MET A 39 -9.82 0.88 -7.64
CA MET A 39 -8.99 -0.07 -8.37
C MET A 39 -7.73 0.62 -8.88
N GLY A 40 -6.66 -0.12 -9.07
CA GLY A 40 -5.47 0.41 -9.71
C GLY A 40 -4.29 -0.53 -9.65
N ALA A 41 -3.13 0.07 -9.45
CA ALA A 41 -1.82 -0.52 -9.51
C ALA A 41 -1.25 -0.76 -8.12
N SER A 42 -0.53 -1.87 -7.97
CA SER A 42 0.31 -2.21 -6.82
C SER A 42 1.69 -2.61 -7.33
N SER A 43 2.72 -2.16 -6.64
CA SER A 43 4.13 -2.41 -6.95
C SER A 43 4.84 -2.78 -5.65
N PHE A 44 5.64 -3.84 -5.69
CA PHE A 44 6.44 -4.31 -4.57
C PHE A 44 7.78 -3.59 -4.53
N LEU A 45 8.24 -3.26 -3.33
CA LEU A 45 9.52 -2.62 -3.07
C LEU A 45 10.18 -3.37 -1.91
N GLY A 46 11.02 -4.34 -2.24
CA GLY A 46 11.74 -5.18 -1.30
C GLY A 46 12.91 -5.87 -1.99
N ASP A 47 13.29 -7.03 -1.48
CA ASP A 47 14.48 -7.77 -1.92
C ASP A 47 14.45 -8.21 -3.38
N LEU A 48 13.25 -8.36 -3.98
CA LEU A 48 13.06 -8.83 -5.36
C LEU A 48 12.46 -7.77 -6.29
N GLY A 49 13.08 -7.64 -7.46
CA GLY A 49 12.71 -6.65 -8.49
C GLY A 49 13.15 -5.21 -8.17
N GLY A 50 12.81 -4.27 -9.04
CA GLY A 50 13.17 -2.86 -8.92
C GLY A 50 14.19 -2.40 -9.96
N ARG A 51 14.25 -1.08 -10.20
CA ARG A 51 15.19 -0.46 -11.13
C ARG A 51 16.63 -0.49 -10.60
N ASP A 52 17.51 -0.40 -11.57
CA ASP A 52 18.95 -0.65 -11.56
C ASP A 52 19.77 0.43 -10.83
N GLN A 53 19.54 0.64 -9.53
CA GLN A 53 20.37 1.53 -8.70
C GLN A 53 20.55 0.99 -7.29
N ILE A 54 21.73 1.25 -6.71
CA ILE A 54 22.02 1.15 -5.27
C ILE A 54 20.89 1.85 -4.51
N GLY A 55 20.21 1.11 -3.62
CA GLY A 55 18.98 1.49 -2.92
C GLY A 55 18.90 2.98 -2.58
N LYS A 56 18.15 3.72 -3.39
CA LYS A 56 17.64 5.04 -3.00
C LYS A 56 16.24 4.87 -2.47
N ASP A 57 16.21 4.45 -1.21
CA ASP A 57 15.19 4.78 -0.23
C ASP A 57 14.29 5.95 -0.67
N PHE A 58 13.03 5.63 -1.00
CA PHE A 58 11.89 6.56 -1.19
C PHE A 58 11.77 7.35 -2.51
N SER A 59 12.02 6.76 -3.68
CA SER A 59 11.69 7.40 -4.97
C SER A 59 10.47 6.75 -5.69
N PRO A 60 9.41 7.51 -6.04
CA PRO A 60 8.34 7.05 -6.93
C PRO A 60 8.79 6.73 -8.37
N ALA A 61 10.05 7.00 -8.72
CA ALA A 61 10.61 6.77 -10.06
C ALA A 61 11.05 5.30 -10.31
N ASP A 62 11.04 4.47 -9.26
CA ASP A 62 11.42 3.04 -9.30
C ASP A 62 10.23 2.11 -9.55
N MET A 63 9.08 2.67 -9.95
CA MET A 63 7.91 1.90 -10.36
C MET A 63 8.20 1.15 -11.68
N ASP A 64 8.43 -0.16 -11.57
CA ASP A 64 8.42 -1.03 -12.74
C ASP A 64 6.97 -1.29 -13.19
N LEU A 65 6.60 -0.71 -14.34
CA LEU A 65 5.31 -0.92 -14.98
C LEU A 65 5.07 -2.41 -15.33
N ALA A 66 6.12 -3.21 -15.57
CA ALA A 66 6.02 -4.63 -15.87
C ALA A 66 5.65 -5.50 -14.64
N MET A 67 6.08 -5.08 -13.45
CA MET A 67 5.76 -5.75 -12.17
C MET A 67 4.54 -5.14 -11.46
N THR A 68 3.94 -4.10 -12.04
CA THR A 68 2.71 -3.52 -11.54
C THR A 68 1.54 -4.49 -11.68
N ARG A 69 0.82 -4.74 -10.60
CA ARG A 69 -0.29 -5.69 -10.53
C ARG A 69 -1.56 -5.03 -10.00
N THR A 70 -2.68 -5.73 -10.10
CA THR A 70 -3.98 -5.16 -9.76
C THR A 70 -4.14 -5.00 -8.25
N ALA A 71 -4.64 -3.82 -7.88
CA ALA A 71 -5.04 -3.46 -6.53
C ALA A 71 -6.54 -3.15 -6.53
N LEU A 72 -7.32 -3.80 -5.68
CA LEU A 72 -8.74 -3.54 -5.49
C LEU A 72 -8.99 -3.19 -4.03
N SER A 73 -9.74 -2.13 -3.77
CA SER A 73 -10.10 -1.76 -2.40
C SER A 73 -11.54 -1.28 -2.28
N GLY A 74 -12.14 -1.52 -1.12
CA GLY A 74 -13.45 -1.01 -0.75
C GLY A 74 -13.40 -0.47 0.67
N GLY A 75 -14.12 0.60 0.95
CA GLY A 75 -14.03 1.23 2.25
C GLY A 75 -15.18 2.12 2.64
N PHE A 76 -15.16 2.50 3.91
CA PHE A 76 -16.09 3.43 4.51
C PHE A 76 -15.33 4.58 5.15
N ARG A 77 -15.66 5.81 4.74
CA ARG A 77 -15.09 7.04 5.28
C ARG A 77 -16.14 7.77 6.11
N TYR A 78 -15.72 8.20 7.30
CA TYR A 78 -16.50 9.01 8.22
C TYR A 78 -15.82 10.35 8.48
N LYS A 79 -16.46 11.44 8.05
CA LYS A 79 -16.01 12.82 8.26
C LYS A 79 -16.37 13.27 9.68
N VAL A 80 -15.37 13.28 10.56
CA VAL A 80 -15.50 13.70 11.97
C VAL A 80 -15.53 15.22 12.05
N GLN A 81 -14.60 15.88 11.36
CA GLN A 81 -14.51 17.33 11.20
C GLN A 81 -14.27 17.71 9.73
N LYS A 82 -14.26 19.01 9.40
CA LYS A 82 -14.03 19.46 8.01
C LYS A 82 -12.68 19.00 7.44
N TRP A 83 -11.66 18.97 8.30
CA TRP A 83 -10.28 18.66 7.98
C TRP A 83 -9.83 17.28 8.48
N PHE A 84 -10.71 16.52 9.14
CA PHE A 84 -10.37 15.24 9.77
C PHE A 84 -11.42 14.16 9.47
N ASN A 85 -10.96 13.05 8.88
CA ASN A 85 -11.76 11.87 8.61
C ASN A 85 -11.14 10.61 9.23
N VAL A 86 -11.99 9.63 9.48
CA VAL A 86 -11.58 8.26 9.84
C VAL A 86 -12.11 7.31 8.77
N THR A 87 -11.26 6.43 8.27
CA THR A 87 -11.56 5.55 7.14
C THR A 87 -11.17 4.11 7.44
N GLY A 88 -12.11 3.19 7.30
CA GLY A 88 -11.84 1.75 7.25
C GLY A 88 -11.74 1.30 5.79
N THR A 89 -10.77 0.45 5.46
CA THR A 89 -10.56 -0.05 4.09
C THR A 89 -10.21 -1.53 4.12
N LEU A 90 -10.79 -2.29 3.21
CA LEU A 90 -10.41 -3.66 2.88
C LEU A 90 -9.83 -3.65 1.48
N SER A 91 -8.66 -4.25 1.31
CA SER A 91 -7.97 -4.31 0.01
C SER A 91 -7.59 -5.74 -0.34
N TYR A 92 -7.67 -6.07 -1.62
CA TYR A 92 -7.07 -7.24 -2.23
C TYR A 92 -6.03 -6.77 -3.24
N LEU A 93 -4.77 -7.14 -3.01
CA LEU A 93 -3.63 -6.72 -3.81
C LEU A 93 -2.91 -7.96 -4.34
N LEU A 94 -2.34 -7.83 -5.52
CA LEU A 94 -1.40 -8.81 -6.06
C LEU A 94 -0.03 -8.16 -6.06
N LEU A 95 0.98 -8.80 -5.49
CA LEU A 95 2.36 -8.34 -5.56
C LEU A 95 3.20 -9.36 -6.32
N ARG A 96 4.19 -8.89 -7.06
CA ARG A 96 5.14 -9.69 -7.83
C ARG A 96 6.51 -9.01 -7.79
N GLY A 97 7.56 -9.82 -7.71
CA GLY A 97 8.94 -9.44 -7.99
C GLY A 97 9.61 -10.57 -8.77
N ASP A 98 10.57 -10.20 -9.61
CA ASP A 98 11.29 -11.11 -10.48
C ASP A 98 12.71 -10.57 -10.65
N ASP A 99 13.70 -11.33 -10.20
CA ASP A 99 15.11 -10.94 -10.33
C ASP A 99 15.60 -11.02 -11.77
N ALA A 100 14.93 -11.78 -12.64
CA ALA A 100 15.31 -11.86 -14.05
C ALA A 100 15.21 -10.50 -14.78
N GLU A 101 14.45 -9.56 -14.22
CA GLU A 101 14.14 -8.25 -14.80
C GLU A 101 15.09 -7.14 -14.32
N THR A 102 16.00 -7.44 -13.37
CA THR A 102 17.04 -6.51 -12.92
C THR A 102 18.30 -6.63 -13.79
N PHE A 103 19.05 -5.54 -13.99
CA PHE A 103 20.35 -5.62 -14.67
C PHE A 103 21.52 -5.77 -13.68
N GLU A 104 21.26 -5.68 -12.37
CA GLU A 104 22.23 -5.99 -11.32
C GLU A 104 22.65 -7.46 -11.40
N ILE A 105 23.94 -7.70 -11.64
CA ILE A 105 24.49 -9.03 -12.00
C ILE A 105 24.21 -10.06 -10.90
N TYR A 106 24.40 -9.68 -9.63
CA TYR A 106 24.22 -10.62 -8.51
C TYR A 106 22.75 -11.01 -8.31
N ARG A 107 21.84 -10.04 -8.41
CA ARG A 107 20.39 -10.30 -8.28
C ARG A 107 19.90 -11.09 -9.50
N ASN A 108 20.31 -10.71 -10.70
CA ASN A 108 19.95 -11.42 -11.93
C ASN A 108 20.44 -12.89 -11.92
N ASN A 109 21.64 -13.14 -11.38
CA ASN A 109 22.17 -14.48 -11.18
C ASN A 109 21.38 -15.28 -10.13
N ARG A 110 20.90 -14.63 -9.06
CA ARG A 110 20.05 -15.26 -8.02
C ARG A 110 18.72 -15.76 -8.59
N ASN A 111 18.15 -15.04 -9.55
CA ASN A 111 17.01 -15.50 -10.37
C ASN A 111 15.77 -15.95 -9.55
N LEU A 112 15.57 -15.34 -8.38
CA LEU A 112 14.37 -15.59 -7.59
C LEU A 112 13.17 -14.89 -8.23
N ASN A 113 12.00 -15.46 -8.03
CA ASN A 113 10.75 -14.85 -8.46
C ASN A 113 9.65 -15.19 -7.46
N PHE A 114 8.73 -14.27 -7.27
CA PHE A 114 7.58 -14.49 -6.42
C PHE A 114 6.34 -13.78 -6.92
N LYS A 115 5.20 -14.33 -6.52
CA LYS A 115 3.87 -13.75 -6.67
C LYS A 115 3.08 -14.05 -5.41
N THR A 116 2.52 -13.02 -4.79
CA THR A 116 1.74 -13.16 -3.56
C THR A 116 0.40 -12.44 -3.68
N ASN A 117 -0.64 -13.08 -3.14
CA ASN A 117 -1.93 -12.44 -2.96
C ASN A 117 -1.97 -11.86 -1.55
N VAL A 118 -2.28 -10.57 -1.44
CA VAL A 118 -2.34 -9.86 -0.17
C VAL A 118 -3.77 -9.45 0.12
N PHE A 119 -4.29 -9.88 1.27
CA PHE A 119 -5.53 -9.36 1.85
C PHE A 119 -5.18 -8.37 2.94
N GLU A 120 -5.68 -7.15 2.82
CA GLU A 120 -5.30 -6.03 3.68
C GLU A 120 -6.55 -5.45 4.36
N THR A 121 -6.42 -5.15 5.65
CA THR A 121 -7.39 -4.37 6.42
C THR A 121 -6.70 -3.16 7.02
N LEU A 122 -7.18 -1.96 6.69
CA LEU A 122 -6.61 -0.69 7.15
C LEU A 122 -7.65 0.12 7.93
N LEU A 123 -7.16 0.75 9.00
CA LEU A 123 -7.83 1.84 9.69
C LEU A 123 -6.95 3.09 9.58
N ARG A 124 -7.45 4.10 8.88
CA ARG A 124 -6.69 5.31 8.53
C ARG A 124 -7.34 6.56 9.11
N THR A 125 -6.50 7.49 9.54
CA THR A 125 -6.87 8.87 9.87
C THR A 125 -6.41 9.79 8.75
N GLU A 126 -7.33 10.59 8.22
CA GLU A 126 -7.08 11.47 7.10
C GLU A 126 -7.15 12.94 7.55
N PHE A 127 -6.15 13.72 7.17
CA PHE A 127 -6.01 15.13 7.48
C PHE A 127 -5.86 15.93 6.21
N GLY A 128 -6.61 17.02 6.05
CA GLY A 128 -6.51 17.77 4.82
C GLY A 128 -7.45 18.93 4.66
N TYR A 129 -7.41 19.47 3.44
CA TYR A 129 -8.16 20.64 3.05
C TYR A 129 -9.26 20.26 2.06
N SER A 130 -10.43 20.86 2.25
CA SER A 130 -11.57 20.73 1.35
C SER A 130 -11.93 22.10 0.80
N SER A 131 -11.78 22.28 -0.51
CA SER A 131 -12.19 23.49 -1.21
C SER A 131 -13.63 23.34 -1.71
N VAL A 132 -14.56 24.08 -1.10
CA VAL A 132 -15.91 24.26 -1.65
C VAL A 132 -15.96 25.60 -2.35
N ARG A 133 -15.97 25.60 -3.70
CA ARG A 133 -16.15 26.84 -4.47
C ARG A 133 -17.63 27.21 -4.58
N SER A 134 -17.93 28.43 -4.17
CA SER A 134 -19.26 29.03 -4.08
C SER A 134 -19.86 29.35 -5.46
N THR A 135 -21.15 29.08 -5.64
CA THR A 135 -21.95 29.78 -6.65
C THR A 135 -22.15 31.22 -6.19
N ARG A 136 -21.67 32.21 -6.98
CA ARG A 136 -22.13 33.60 -6.83
C ARG A 136 -23.66 33.61 -6.88
N ARG A 137 -24.29 34.29 -5.92
CA ARG A 137 -25.74 34.35 -5.72
C ARG A 137 -26.47 35.14 -6.81
N TYR A 138 -25.74 35.72 -7.77
CA TYR A 138 -26.28 36.50 -8.88
C TYR A 138 -26.06 35.78 -10.21
N SER A 139 -27.18 35.51 -10.87
CA SER A 139 -27.27 34.92 -12.20
C SER A 139 -26.49 35.74 -13.23
N LEU A 140 -25.37 35.21 -13.74
CA LEU A 140 -24.78 35.66 -14.99
C LEU A 140 -24.42 34.45 -15.85
N LYS A 141 -25.21 34.33 -16.92
CA LYS A 141 -25.08 33.50 -18.13
C LYS A 141 -24.62 32.04 -17.97
N LYS A 142 -25.48 31.13 -18.45
CA LYS A 142 -25.19 29.71 -18.72
C LYS A 142 -24.11 29.58 -19.83
N SER A 143 -22.86 29.82 -19.48
CA SER A 143 -21.70 29.42 -20.31
C SER A 143 -21.28 27.99 -19.96
N LEU A 144 -20.79 27.23 -20.93
CA LEU A 144 -20.12 25.94 -20.73
C LEU A 144 -19.05 26.01 -19.63
N SER A 145 -18.37 27.16 -19.51
CA SER A 145 -17.42 27.43 -18.43
C SER A 145 -18.08 27.41 -17.04
N ALA A 146 -19.28 27.97 -16.87
CA ALA A 146 -20.00 27.98 -15.60
C ALA A 146 -20.46 26.57 -15.13
N MET A 147 -20.55 25.60 -16.05
CA MET A 147 -20.92 24.22 -15.73
C MET A 147 -19.74 23.43 -15.13
N VAL A 148 -18.50 23.77 -15.52
CA VAL A 148 -17.25 23.21 -14.97
C VAL A 148 -17.01 23.67 -13.52
N HIS A 149 -17.58 24.80 -13.11
CA HIS A 149 -17.31 25.48 -11.82
C HIS A 149 -18.08 24.94 -10.60
N LYS A 150 -18.75 23.77 -10.68
CA LYS A 150 -19.55 23.19 -9.57
C LYS A 150 -18.83 22.10 -8.74
N ARG A 151 -17.55 21.85 -9.00
CA ARG A 151 -16.83 20.72 -8.40
C ARG A 151 -16.15 21.13 -7.09
N THR A 152 -16.41 20.37 -6.02
CA THR A 152 -15.66 20.46 -4.76
C THR A 152 -14.44 19.57 -4.91
N TRP A 153 -13.28 20.02 -4.47
CA TRP A 153 -12.07 19.20 -4.45
C TRP A 153 -11.51 19.11 -3.03
N GLU A 154 -10.95 17.96 -2.70
CA GLU A 154 -10.38 17.64 -1.40
C GLU A 154 -8.96 17.08 -1.62
N LEU A 155 -7.99 17.61 -0.87
CA LEU A 155 -6.62 17.10 -0.84
C LEU A 155 -6.30 16.72 0.60
N PHE A 156 -6.02 15.44 0.83
CA PHE A 156 -5.80 14.88 2.16
C PHE A 156 -4.56 14.01 2.18
N GLY A 157 -3.75 14.20 3.21
CA GLY A 157 -2.74 13.23 3.62
C GLY A 157 -3.34 12.30 4.67
N TYR A 158 -2.83 11.09 4.76
CA TYR A 158 -3.29 10.14 5.78
C TYR A 158 -2.18 9.22 6.24
N THR A 159 -2.38 8.70 7.44
CA THR A 159 -1.63 7.59 8.01
C THR A 159 -2.56 6.71 8.83
N GLY A 160 -2.10 5.56 9.29
CA GLY A 160 -2.91 4.67 10.09
C GLY A 160 -2.20 3.39 10.46
N VAL A 161 -3.00 2.37 10.74
CA VAL A 161 -2.55 1.02 11.05
C VAL A 161 -3.37 0.02 10.27
N GLY A 162 -2.77 -1.12 9.97
CA GLY A 162 -3.48 -2.22 9.35
C GLY A 162 -2.80 -3.55 9.58
N PHE A 163 -3.45 -4.57 9.04
CA PHE A 163 -2.95 -5.93 9.02
C PHE A 163 -3.05 -6.46 7.60
N ILE A 164 -2.05 -7.23 7.22
CA ILE A 164 -2.01 -7.92 5.94
C ILE A 164 -1.90 -9.41 6.18
N TYR A 165 -2.57 -10.18 5.34
CA TYR A 165 -2.34 -11.59 5.15
C TYR A 165 -1.76 -11.82 3.77
N PHE A 166 -0.60 -12.46 3.68
CA PHE A 166 0.11 -12.73 2.43
C PHE A 166 0.43 -14.21 2.28
N ASN A 167 0.60 -14.67 1.04
CA ASN A 167 0.90 -16.07 0.74
C ASN A 167 1.79 -16.14 -0.52
N PRO A 168 3.13 -16.13 -0.33
CA PRO A 168 4.06 -16.05 -1.44
C PRO A 168 4.11 -17.36 -2.21
N LYS A 169 4.21 -17.23 -3.54
CA LYS A 169 4.33 -18.34 -4.48
C LYS A 169 5.46 -18.06 -5.44
N GLY A 170 6.33 -19.03 -5.67
CA GLY A 170 7.41 -18.96 -6.65
C GLY A 170 7.12 -19.86 -7.83
N LYS A 171 7.69 -19.53 -8.98
CA LYS A 171 7.63 -20.35 -10.20
C LYS A 171 8.74 -21.40 -10.14
N ALA A 172 8.37 -22.67 -10.10
CA ALA A 172 9.30 -23.79 -10.19
C ALA A 172 9.83 -23.99 -11.61
N SER A 173 10.86 -24.83 -11.78
CA SER A 173 11.46 -25.10 -13.09
C SER A 173 10.50 -25.72 -14.11
N ASP A 174 9.41 -26.36 -13.65
CA ASP A 174 8.33 -26.86 -14.51
C ASP A 174 7.35 -25.76 -14.97
N GLY A 175 7.58 -24.52 -14.55
CA GLY A 175 6.75 -23.35 -14.86
C GLY A 175 5.53 -23.17 -13.95
N LYS A 176 5.28 -24.07 -13.00
CA LYS A 176 4.11 -23.98 -12.09
C LYS A 176 4.43 -23.13 -10.86
N PHE A 177 3.39 -22.45 -10.36
CA PHE A 177 3.50 -21.67 -9.12
C PHE A 177 3.26 -22.55 -7.90
N VAL A 178 4.27 -22.67 -7.04
CA VAL A 178 4.24 -23.44 -5.79
C VAL A 178 4.25 -22.50 -4.59
N LYS A 179 3.59 -22.88 -3.49
CA LYS A 179 3.52 -22.05 -2.27
C LYS A 179 4.87 -22.11 -1.54
N LEU A 180 5.54 -20.96 -1.39
CA LEU A 180 6.89 -20.90 -0.82
C LEU A 180 6.89 -21.12 0.70
N TYR A 181 5.86 -20.65 1.39
CA TYR A 181 5.71 -20.83 2.84
C TYR A 181 5.93 -22.27 3.32
N ASN A 182 5.44 -23.27 2.57
CA ASN A 182 5.57 -24.68 2.95
C ASN A 182 6.94 -25.27 2.62
N LEU A 183 7.76 -24.58 1.83
CA LEU A 183 9.04 -25.07 1.34
C LEU A 183 10.21 -24.68 2.22
N HIS A 184 10.03 -23.76 3.18
CA HIS A 184 11.06 -23.39 4.14
C HIS A 184 12.42 -23.10 3.46
N THR A 185 12.39 -22.25 2.43
CA THR A 185 13.49 -21.97 1.49
C THR A 185 14.77 -21.41 2.13
N GLU A 186 14.71 -20.88 3.35
CA GLU A 186 15.87 -20.41 4.11
C GLU A 186 16.18 -21.31 5.32
N GLY A 187 15.64 -22.54 5.34
CA GLY A 187 15.78 -23.45 6.46
C GLY A 187 14.90 -23.09 7.64
N GLN A 188 13.78 -22.40 7.39
CA GLN A 188 12.85 -22.00 8.44
C GLN A 188 12.43 -23.22 9.29
N GLY A 189 12.62 -23.17 10.60
CA GLY A 189 12.26 -24.26 11.51
C GLY A 189 13.26 -25.42 11.61
N LEU A 190 14.40 -25.36 10.93
CA LEU A 190 15.53 -26.29 11.11
C LEU A 190 16.54 -25.78 12.15
N ALA A 191 17.35 -26.69 12.67
CA ALA A 191 18.40 -26.37 13.63
C ALA A 191 19.48 -25.47 12.98
N GLY A 192 19.65 -24.26 13.53
CA GLY A 192 20.56 -23.25 12.94
C GLY A 192 19.91 -22.37 11.86
N GLY A 193 18.66 -22.64 11.48
CA GLY A 193 17.85 -21.80 10.60
C GLY A 193 16.97 -20.80 11.36
N PRO A 194 16.38 -19.80 10.66
CA PRO A 194 15.45 -18.86 11.25
C PRO A 194 14.14 -19.56 11.68
N THR A 195 13.37 -18.92 12.55
CA THR A 195 12.01 -19.38 12.85
C THR A 195 11.10 -19.19 11.65
N GLN A 196 10.14 -20.09 11.43
CA GLN A 196 9.14 -19.94 10.38
C GLN A 196 8.37 -18.62 10.51
N TYR A 197 8.31 -17.87 9.41
CA TYR A 197 7.70 -16.54 9.41
C TYR A 197 6.18 -16.63 9.56
N LYS A 198 5.54 -15.52 9.90
CA LYS A 198 4.07 -15.44 9.99
C LYS A 198 3.53 -14.85 8.70
N ARG A 199 2.46 -15.45 8.17
CA ARG A 199 1.72 -14.93 7.00
C ARG A 199 0.85 -13.72 7.31
N ILE A 200 0.78 -13.31 8.58
CA ILE A 200 0.05 -12.12 9.02
C ILE A 200 1.06 -11.17 9.65
N THR A 201 1.09 -9.93 9.16
CA THR A 201 1.92 -8.86 9.74
C THR A 201 1.15 -7.56 9.80
N ALA A 202 1.58 -6.67 10.70
CA ALA A 202 1.05 -5.32 10.76
C ALA A 202 1.65 -4.46 9.63
N VAL A 203 0.94 -3.39 9.27
CA VAL A 203 1.42 -2.41 8.30
C VAL A 203 1.07 -1.00 8.76
N ILE A 204 1.93 -0.05 8.42
CA ILE A 204 1.68 1.38 8.57
C ILE A 204 1.50 1.98 7.18
N PRO A 205 0.26 2.28 6.75
CA PRO A 205 0.03 3.05 5.54
C PRO A 205 0.35 4.53 5.75
N PHE A 206 0.91 5.15 4.72
CA PHE A 206 1.02 6.60 4.59
C PHE A 206 0.81 6.99 3.13
N GLY A 207 0.05 8.06 2.92
CA GLY A 207 -0.32 8.42 1.56
C GLY A 207 -1.03 9.74 1.46
N VAL A 208 -1.34 10.09 0.23
CA VAL A 208 -2.11 11.28 -0.13
C VAL A 208 -3.17 10.88 -1.13
N TYR A 209 -4.35 11.48 -1.01
CA TYR A 209 -5.37 11.36 -2.03
C TYR A 209 -5.92 12.72 -2.44
N TYR A 210 -6.23 12.82 -3.73
CA TYR A 210 -6.97 13.93 -4.31
C TYR A 210 -8.37 13.44 -4.69
N LYS A 211 -9.41 14.14 -4.23
CA LYS A 211 -10.80 13.75 -4.45
C LYS A 211 -11.60 14.89 -5.05
N ILE A 212 -12.32 14.60 -6.13
CA ILE A 212 -13.26 15.51 -6.78
C ILE A 212 -14.67 15.02 -6.46
N VAL A 213 -15.53 15.91 -5.97
CA VAL A 213 -16.94 15.62 -5.66
C VAL A 213 -17.84 16.35 -6.65
N TRP A 214 -18.75 15.61 -7.29
CA TRP A 214 -19.82 16.16 -8.13
C TRP A 214 -21.19 15.83 -7.54
N ASP A 215 -22.13 16.76 -7.76
CA ASP A 215 -23.52 16.70 -7.29
C ASP A 215 -23.70 16.43 -5.78
N LYS A 216 -22.66 16.67 -4.98
CA LYS A 216 -22.60 16.42 -3.53
C LYS A 216 -22.89 14.98 -3.12
N LYS A 217 -22.92 14.04 -4.07
CA LYS A 217 -23.27 12.63 -3.85
C LYS A 217 -22.20 11.68 -4.37
N TRP A 218 -21.51 12.05 -5.43
CA TRP A 218 -20.53 11.18 -6.05
C TRP A 218 -19.14 11.80 -5.96
N SER A 219 -18.15 10.95 -5.82
CA SER A 219 -16.75 11.35 -5.73
C SER A 219 -15.86 10.47 -6.59
N LEU A 220 -14.76 11.05 -7.07
CA LEU A 220 -13.68 10.39 -7.81
C LEU A 220 -12.42 10.72 -7.03
N SER A 221 -11.69 9.70 -6.61
CA SER A 221 -10.47 9.84 -5.83
C SER A 221 -9.29 9.22 -6.57
N PHE A 222 -8.15 9.88 -6.49
CA PHE A 222 -6.84 9.38 -6.87
C PHE A 222 -6.05 9.21 -5.58
N ASP A 223 -5.67 7.98 -5.26
CA ASP A 223 -5.05 7.60 -3.98
C ASP A 223 -3.66 7.01 -4.23
N ALA A 224 -2.63 7.67 -3.71
CA ALA A 224 -1.25 7.20 -3.70
C ALA A 224 -0.86 6.80 -2.28
N CYS A 225 -0.53 5.53 -2.08
CA CYS A 225 -0.36 4.95 -0.76
C CYS A 225 0.88 4.07 -0.71
N TRP A 226 1.81 4.41 0.18
CA TRP A 226 2.92 3.56 0.56
C TRP A 226 2.57 2.81 1.84
N ARG A 227 2.98 1.55 1.95
CA ARG A 227 2.84 0.78 3.19
C ARG A 227 4.19 0.26 3.63
N LYS A 228 4.59 0.64 4.83
CA LYS A 228 5.72 0.04 5.52
C LYS A 228 5.23 -1.20 6.26
N THR A 229 5.90 -2.32 6.08
CA THR A 229 5.58 -3.56 6.78
C THR A 229 6.61 -3.85 7.87
N PHE A 230 6.32 -4.87 8.69
CA PHE A 230 7.23 -5.36 9.73
C PHE A 230 7.73 -6.78 9.44
N SER A 231 7.63 -7.22 8.19
CA SER A 231 8.07 -8.55 7.74
C SER A 231 9.08 -8.40 6.60
N ASP A 232 9.94 -9.41 6.48
CA ASP A 232 10.99 -9.59 5.46
C ASP A 232 10.70 -10.84 4.63
N TYR A 233 9.42 -11.14 4.44
CA TYR A 233 9.01 -12.45 3.96
C TYR A 233 7.77 -12.37 3.09
N ILE A 234 7.38 -11.16 2.67
CA ILE A 234 6.26 -10.98 1.73
C ILE A 234 6.60 -11.64 0.39
N ASP A 235 7.88 -11.66 0.04
CA ASP A 235 8.48 -12.31 -1.11
C ASP A 235 9.18 -13.65 -0.80
N ASP A 236 9.16 -14.10 0.46
CA ASP A 236 9.85 -15.30 0.96
C ASP A 236 11.39 -15.16 1.06
N VAL A 237 11.91 -13.94 1.11
CA VAL A 237 13.35 -13.66 1.14
C VAL A 237 13.68 -12.62 2.21
N GLY A 238 14.53 -12.97 3.17
CA GLY A 238 14.90 -12.05 4.25
C GLY A 238 16.14 -12.44 5.06
N GLY A 239 16.82 -13.51 4.65
CA GLY A 239 17.95 -14.05 5.40
C GLY A 239 19.09 -14.50 4.50
N ARG A 240 19.57 -15.70 4.76
CA ARG A 240 20.74 -16.29 4.10
C ARG A 240 20.37 -17.60 3.45
N TYR A 241 21.19 -18.04 2.51
CA TYR A 241 21.06 -19.38 1.96
C TYR A 241 21.25 -20.43 3.06
N TYR A 242 20.46 -21.50 2.97
CA TYR A 242 20.59 -22.65 3.86
C TYR A 242 21.21 -23.82 3.11
N ASP A 243 21.76 -24.79 3.84
CA ASP A 243 22.35 -26.00 3.23
C ASP A 243 21.32 -26.75 2.37
N PRO A 244 21.52 -26.87 1.05
CA PRO A 244 20.60 -27.56 0.15
C PRO A 244 20.36 -29.02 0.51
N ILE A 245 21.39 -29.72 1.04
CA ILE A 245 21.27 -31.13 1.41
C ILE A 245 20.36 -31.27 2.63
N ALA A 246 20.54 -30.42 3.63
CA ALA A 246 19.68 -30.38 4.80
C ALA A 246 18.22 -30.03 4.44
N LEU A 247 17.99 -29.07 3.54
CA LEU A 247 16.65 -28.74 3.03
C LEU A 247 16.02 -29.92 2.31
N GLN A 248 16.76 -30.57 1.43
CA GLN A 248 16.28 -31.73 0.69
C GLN A 248 15.89 -32.88 1.61
N ASN A 249 16.70 -33.15 2.63
CA ASN A 249 16.43 -34.22 3.59
C ASN A 249 15.21 -33.92 4.48
N ALA A 250 14.99 -32.66 4.85
CA ALA A 250 13.90 -32.27 5.75
C ALA A 250 12.56 -32.01 5.03
N TYR A 251 12.60 -31.34 3.87
CA TYR A 251 11.41 -30.81 3.18
C TYR A 251 11.29 -31.26 1.71
N GLY A 252 12.25 -32.05 1.22
CA GLY A 252 12.23 -32.64 -0.11
C GLY A 252 12.96 -31.82 -1.19
N PRO A 253 13.16 -32.40 -2.38
CA PRO A 253 13.99 -31.81 -3.43
C PRO A 253 13.45 -30.48 -3.96
N LEU A 254 12.13 -30.27 -3.93
CA LEU A 254 11.51 -29.01 -4.35
C LEU A 254 11.89 -27.84 -3.44
N SER A 255 12.10 -28.10 -2.14
CA SER A 255 12.52 -27.07 -1.18
C SER A 255 13.91 -26.53 -1.56
N ALA A 256 14.88 -27.43 -1.75
CA ALA A 256 16.23 -27.07 -2.16
C ALA A 256 16.27 -26.36 -3.52
N GLN A 257 15.47 -26.84 -4.49
CA GLN A 257 15.38 -26.20 -5.82
C GLN A 257 14.81 -24.78 -5.76
N MET A 258 13.79 -24.53 -4.93
CA MET A 258 13.18 -23.21 -4.80
C MET A 258 13.98 -22.27 -3.89
N ALA A 259 14.83 -22.82 -3.02
CA ALA A 259 15.76 -22.05 -2.19
C ALA A 259 16.84 -21.38 -3.03
N ASP A 260 17.40 -22.11 -4.01
CA ASP A 260 18.45 -21.64 -4.91
C ASP A 260 18.15 -21.95 -6.39
N PRO A 261 17.42 -21.08 -7.10
CA PRO A 261 17.21 -21.17 -8.55
C PRO A 261 18.29 -20.40 -9.35
N SER A 262 19.48 -20.19 -8.78
CA SER A 262 20.52 -19.37 -9.41
C SER A 262 20.98 -19.91 -10.76
N LYS A 263 21.38 -19.01 -11.66
CA LYS A 263 21.83 -19.34 -13.02
C LYS A 263 23.22 -19.99 -13.03
N GLY A 264 24.02 -19.70 -12.00
CA GLY A 264 25.42 -20.15 -11.91
C GLY A 264 26.41 -19.30 -12.70
N ASP A 265 25.98 -18.14 -13.21
CA ASP A 265 26.81 -17.18 -13.96
C ASP A 265 27.88 -16.55 -13.07
N VAL A 266 27.60 -16.43 -11.76
CA VAL A 266 28.56 -15.94 -10.75
C VAL A 266 29.00 -17.09 -9.86
N ALA A 267 30.25 -17.52 -10.01
CA ALA A 267 30.82 -18.61 -9.24
C ALA A 267 30.86 -18.29 -7.74
N GLY A 268 30.26 -19.16 -6.93
CA GLY A 268 30.27 -19.05 -5.48
C GLY A 268 29.27 -18.06 -4.87
N ALA A 269 28.41 -17.42 -5.67
CA ALA A 269 27.46 -16.42 -5.17
C ALA A 269 26.50 -16.94 -4.09
N THR A 270 26.16 -18.23 -4.12
CA THR A 270 25.25 -18.87 -3.14
C THR A 270 26.00 -19.74 -2.12
N LYS A 271 27.33 -19.81 -2.22
CA LYS A 271 28.17 -20.62 -1.33
C LYS A 271 28.58 -19.83 -0.08
N PRO A 272 28.84 -20.51 1.05
CA PRO A 272 29.40 -19.85 2.21
C PRO A 272 30.72 -19.14 1.89
N ASP A 273 30.99 -18.05 2.60
CA ASP A 273 32.25 -17.33 2.48
C ASP A 273 33.44 -18.13 3.06
N GLY A 274 34.65 -17.58 2.94
CA GLY A 274 35.86 -18.22 3.48
C GLY A 274 35.87 -18.42 5.00
N ALA A 275 34.96 -17.77 5.73
CA ALA A 275 34.75 -17.94 7.17
C ALA A 275 33.63 -18.94 7.50
N GLY A 276 33.00 -19.55 6.49
CA GLY A 276 31.89 -20.50 6.64
C GLY A 276 30.54 -19.85 6.89
N LEU A 277 30.42 -18.53 6.76
CA LEU A 277 29.14 -17.84 6.86
C LEU A 277 28.35 -18.02 5.57
N ALA A 278 27.09 -18.45 5.70
CA ALA A 278 26.21 -18.62 4.55
C ALA A 278 26.05 -17.33 3.73
N ALA A 279 25.96 -17.49 2.40
CA ALA A 279 25.75 -16.39 1.47
C ALA A 279 24.46 -15.62 1.77
N GLN A 280 24.49 -14.31 1.51
CA GLN A 280 23.33 -13.46 1.66
C GLN A 280 22.26 -13.80 0.61
N ARG A 281 21.02 -14.02 1.04
CA ARG A 281 19.87 -14.28 0.16
C ARG A 281 18.91 -13.10 0.12
N GLY A 282 18.62 -12.47 1.26
CA GLY A 282 17.87 -11.22 1.41
C GLY A 282 18.67 -10.16 2.15
N ASP A 283 18.13 -8.95 2.25
CA ASP A 283 18.73 -7.87 3.02
C ASP A 283 18.14 -7.76 4.45
N ILE A 284 18.41 -6.65 5.14
CA ILE A 284 17.94 -6.40 6.53
C ILE A 284 16.68 -5.51 6.52
N GLU A 285 16.36 -4.92 5.37
CA GLU A 285 15.34 -3.90 5.20
C GLU A 285 13.96 -4.52 5.00
N LYS A 286 13.02 -4.13 5.88
CA LYS A 286 11.66 -4.64 5.83
C LYS A 286 10.96 -4.29 4.54
N ASP A 287 10.31 -5.31 3.98
CA ASP A 287 9.46 -5.21 2.80
C ASP A 287 8.51 -4.03 2.87
N SER A 288 8.33 -3.39 1.72
CA SER A 288 7.35 -2.36 1.53
C SER A 288 6.66 -2.50 0.18
N TYR A 289 5.52 -1.83 0.02
CA TYR A 289 4.86 -1.80 -1.26
C TYR A 289 4.05 -0.53 -1.44
N PHE A 290 3.92 -0.13 -2.69
CA PHE A 290 3.23 1.07 -3.11
C PHE A 290 1.97 0.71 -3.90
N THR A 291 0.93 1.52 -3.75
CA THR A 291 -0.25 1.43 -4.61
C THR A 291 -0.68 2.79 -5.10
N PHE A 292 -1.10 2.84 -6.35
CA PHE A 292 -1.83 3.96 -6.92
C PHE A 292 -3.22 3.49 -7.36
N GLN A 293 -4.28 4.08 -6.81
CA GLN A 293 -5.65 3.65 -7.06
C GLN A 293 -6.54 4.82 -7.48
N ILE A 294 -7.47 4.53 -8.39
CA ILE A 294 -8.55 5.42 -8.78
C ILE A 294 -9.84 4.83 -8.21
N GLY A 295 -10.64 5.64 -7.54
CA GLY A 295 -11.85 5.18 -6.86
C GLY A 295 -13.05 6.07 -7.08
N VAL A 296 -14.22 5.45 -7.01
CA VAL A 296 -15.52 6.13 -7.04
C VAL A 296 -16.19 5.96 -5.68
N GLY A 297 -16.70 7.05 -5.13
CA GLY A 297 -17.40 7.05 -3.85
C GLY A 297 -18.81 7.60 -3.95
N TYR A 298 -19.67 7.12 -3.05
CA TYR A 298 -21.02 7.61 -2.83
C TYR A 298 -21.16 8.20 -1.43
N ILE A 299 -21.55 9.46 -1.36
CA ILE A 299 -21.69 10.26 -0.15
C ILE A 299 -23.17 10.32 0.27
N PHE A 300 -23.45 9.79 1.45
CA PHE A 300 -24.80 9.79 2.00
C PHE A 300 -25.15 11.15 2.62
N LYS A 301 -26.27 11.70 2.18
CA LYS A 301 -26.85 12.90 2.78
C LYS A 301 -27.67 12.52 4.01
N LYS A 302 -27.30 13.03 5.18
CA LYS A 302 -28.08 12.92 6.42
C LYS A 302 -29.46 13.56 6.21
N GLN A 303 -30.50 12.73 6.24
CA GLN A 303 -31.87 13.22 6.24
C GLN A 303 -32.19 13.84 7.60
N ARG A 304 -32.83 15.02 7.59
CA ARG A 304 -33.29 15.66 8.83
C ARG A 304 -34.54 14.90 9.27
N LYS A 305 -34.51 14.22 10.43
CA LYS A 305 -35.75 13.69 11.04
C LYS A 305 -36.72 14.88 11.12
N LYS A 306 -37.87 14.80 10.45
CA LYS A 306 -38.93 15.79 10.64
C LYS A 306 -39.27 15.71 12.13
N LYS A 307 -39.03 16.78 12.90
CA LYS A 307 -39.63 16.87 14.24
C LYS A 307 -41.13 16.78 13.98
N ALA A 308 -41.79 15.75 14.52
CA ALA A 308 -43.24 15.75 14.57
C ALA A 308 -43.63 17.08 15.22
N ARG A 309 -44.26 17.96 14.45
CA ARG A 309 -44.89 19.13 15.03
C ARG A 309 -46.07 18.57 15.81
N LEU A 310 -45.92 18.44 17.13
CA LEU A 310 -47.07 18.37 18.02
C LEU A 310 -47.85 19.67 17.76
N ARG A 311 -48.89 19.59 16.94
CA ARG A 311 -49.89 20.65 16.86
C ARG A 311 -50.63 20.59 18.19
N SER A 312 -50.51 21.62 19.02
CA SER A 312 -51.44 21.75 20.14
C SER A 312 -52.84 21.90 19.54
N LYS A 313 -53.75 20.99 19.92
CA LYS A 313 -55.19 21.22 19.74
C LYS A 313 -55.60 22.15 20.87
N PHE A 314 -55.54 23.45 20.61
CA PHE A 314 -56.28 24.45 21.35
C PHE A 314 -57.18 25.16 20.35
#